data_AF-A0A1J7JVY6-F1
#
_entry.id   AF-A0A1J7JVY6-F1
#
_cell.length_a   1.000
_cell.length_b   1.000
_cell.length_c   1.000
_cell.angle_alpha   90.00
_cell.angle_beta   90.00
_cell.angle_gamma   90.00
#
_symmetry.space_group_name_H-M   'P 1'
#
loop_
_entity.id
_entity.type
_entity.pdbx_description
1 polymer ?
#
loop_
_entity_poly.entity_id
_entity_poly.type
_entity_poly.pdbx_seq_one_letter_code
_entity_poly.pdbx_strand_id
1 'polypeptide(L)'
;MLVNYFLALATSLWTVAVWAQEAVSIDDIFVVHMSPLEKGGCTEAEKTKLGTWFDESFDMLDESFAALQDYDTNERVQKAATTFFGFQPEMATAEDITEAIKENIGQVSDFMNNDRASPKPHIFCNTDFLERKAPTDPVQDIQGEFVPDPKNPDKLLTIKAQLKSKISKTKSAYWIELIKVYWISEPKWATGFCDDKTQLAVTGDFNIDIMDPKNSKTSQIIIICPQAFTTSEYKDELYKSGIAVGDHIEAWQPKSLTFLHELFHVVHGANMLSGTKEIYGAIACADRALKAKSASAVRKNPETFAFFSMAMYYLQNKIIDFSSLTATSLPESSSD
;
A
#
# COMPACT_ATOMS: atom_id res chain seq x y z
N MET A 1 74.77 -1.68 26.29
CA MET A 1 74.27 -2.70 25.34
C MET A 1 72.92 -3.15 25.86
N LEU A 2 71.83 -2.52 25.42
CA LEU A 2 71.03 -2.87 24.22
C LEU A 2 70.20 -4.14 24.43
N VAL A 3 68.94 -4.09 23.97
CA VAL A 3 67.97 -5.19 23.73
C VAL A 3 67.09 -5.53 24.95
N ASN A 4 65.75 -5.47 24.97
CA ASN A 4 64.71 -5.04 24.03
C ASN A 4 63.43 -4.79 24.85
N TYR A 5 63.00 -3.53 24.92
CA TYR A 5 61.58 -3.17 25.07
C TYR A 5 60.93 -3.44 23.73
N PHE A 6 59.86 -4.25 23.65
CA PHE A 6 58.78 -4.18 22.64
C PHE A 6 57.93 -5.45 22.79
N LEU A 7 57.19 -5.54 23.90
CA LEU A 7 56.04 -6.42 23.97
C LEU A 7 54.92 -5.69 23.21
N ALA A 8 54.71 -6.12 21.97
CA ALA A 8 53.76 -5.53 21.04
C ALA A 8 52.33 -5.66 21.59
N LEU A 9 51.74 -4.52 21.96
CA LEU A 9 50.29 -4.32 21.96
C LEU A 9 49.80 -4.50 20.51
N ALA A 10 49.51 -5.75 20.15
CA ALA A 10 48.64 -6.04 19.02
C ALA A 10 47.18 -5.93 19.51
N THR A 11 46.75 -4.71 19.82
CA THR A 11 45.32 -4.39 19.87
C THR A 11 44.78 -4.58 18.47
N SER A 12 44.15 -5.73 18.26
CA SER A 12 43.35 -6.04 17.10
C SER A 12 42.20 -5.03 17.02
N LEU A 13 42.45 -3.91 16.35
CA LEU A 13 41.42 -3.10 15.73
C LEU A 13 40.72 -3.96 14.69
N TRP A 14 39.77 -4.78 15.14
CA TRP A 14 38.67 -5.19 14.31
C TRP A 14 37.88 -3.92 14.03
N THR A 15 38.26 -3.22 12.95
CA THR A 15 37.34 -2.33 12.26
C THR A 15 36.15 -3.19 11.86
N VAL A 16 35.12 -3.20 12.70
CA VAL A 16 33.78 -3.59 12.28
C VAL A 16 33.44 -2.53 11.22
N ALA A 17 33.70 -2.86 9.97
CA ALA A 17 33.12 -2.15 8.85
C ALA A 17 31.62 -2.37 9.00
N VAL A 18 30.96 -1.44 9.69
CA VAL A 18 29.52 -1.27 9.60
C VAL A 18 29.31 -0.85 8.16
N TRP A 19 28.98 -1.82 7.31
CA TRP A 19 28.44 -1.53 6.01
C TRP A 19 27.14 -0.79 6.28
N ALA A 20 27.17 0.54 6.14
CA ALA A 20 25.95 1.33 6.11
C ALA A 20 25.20 0.84 4.87
N GLN A 21 24.23 -0.02 5.08
CA GLN A 21 23.29 -0.37 4.02
C GLN A 21 22.55 0.93 3.70
N GLU A 22 22.71 1.42 2.47
CA GLU A 22 21.95 2.59 2.01
C GLU A 22 20.47 2.25 2.17
N ALA A 23 19.72 3.14 2.83
CA ALA A 23 18.30 2.97 3.01
C ALA A 23 17.62 2.94 1.63
N VAL A 24 16.75 1.95 1.41
CA VAL A 24 15.99 1.82 0.17
C VAL A 24 15.05 3.01 0.04
N SER A 25 15.11 3.71 -1.08
CA SER A 25 14.26 4.86 -1.37
C SER A 25 13.01 4.46 -2.15
N ILE A 26 12.00 5.34 -2.17
CA ILE A 26 10.79 5.11 -2.98
C ILE A 26 11.09 4.90 -4.46
N ASP A 27 12.14 5.52 -5.02
CA ASP A 27 12.53 5.38 -6.44
C ASP A 27 13.19 4.02 -6.73
N ASP A 28 13.71 3.34 -5.70
CA ASP A 28 14.23 1.98 -5.81
C ASP A 28 13.10 0.97 -5.97
N ILE A 29 11.90 1.29 -5.47
CA ILE A 29 10.74 0.39 -5.52
C ILE A 29 9.73 0.79 -6.62
N PHE A 30 9.54 2.08 -6.84
CA PHE A 30 8.51 2.64 -7.71
C PHE A 30 9.09 3.49 -8.85
N VAL A 31 8.33 3.60 -9.93
CA VAL A 31 8.49 4.69 -10.90
C VAL A 31 7.50 5.79 -10.53
N VAL A 32 7.97 6.84 -9.87
CA VAL A 32 7.18 8.03 -9.55
C VAL A 32 7.20 8.98 -10.73
N HIS A 33 6.05 9.17 -11.37
CA HIS A 33 5.90 10.08 -12.50
C HIS A 33 5.85 11.54 -12.00
N MET A 34 6.45 12.48 -12.74
CA MET A 34 6.71 13.86 -12.31
C MET A 34 6.05 14.94 -13.20
N SER A 35 5.30 15.83 -12.57
CA SER A 35 4.70 17.03 -13.18
C SER A 35 5.70 18.21 -13.20
N PRO A 36 5.62 19.14 -14.18
CA PRO A 36 4.61 19.28 -15.23
C PRO A 36 4.96 18.52 -16.52
N LEU A 37 6.08 17.81 -16.57
CA LEU A 37 6.52 17.09 -17.76
C LEU A 37 5.57 15.94 -18.09
N GLU A 38 5.05 15.29 -17.07
CA GLU A 38 4.18 14.14 -17.17
C GLU A 38 2.78 14.51 -16.68
N LYS A 39 1.80 14.41 -17.59
CA LYS A 39 0.41 14.67 -17.25
C LYS A 39 0.02 13.77 -16.08
N GLY A 40 -0.54 14.35 -15.02
CA GLY A 40 -0.91 13.66 -13.78
C GLY A 40 0.23 13.13 -12.90
N GLY A 41 1.48 13.49 -13.22
CA GLY A 41 2.62 13.24 -12.34
C GLY A 41 2.59 14.07 -11.05
N CYS A 42 3.49 13.73 -10.14
CA CYS A 42 3.71 14.38 -8.86
C CYS A 42 4.62 15.60 -8.99
N THR A 43 4.38 16.62 -8.18
CA THR A 43 5.34 17.71 -7.96
C THR A 43 6.51 17.22 -7.09
N GLU A 44 7.63 17.95 -7.09
CA GLU A 44 8.77 17.66 -6.19
C GLU A 44 8.37 17.63 -4.71
N ALA A 45 7.45 18.52 -4.31
CA ALA A 45 6.94 18.56 -2.94
C ALA A 45 6.11 17.32 -2.59
N GLU A 46 5.27 16.84 -3.52
CA GLU A 46 4.50 15.61 -3.34
C GLU A 46 5.42 14.39 -3.34
N LYS A 47 6.41 14.32 -4.22
CA LYS A 47 7.41 13.23 -4.23
C LYS A 47 8.20 13.18 -2.91
N THR A 48 8.60 14.33 -2.38
CA THR A 48 9.27 14.41 -1.07
C THR A 48 8.38 13.84 0.03
N LYS A 49 7.09 14.22 0.06
CA LYS A 49 6.11 13.67 1.01
C LYS A 49 5.92 12.16 0.84
N LEU A 50 5.87 11.66 -0.40
CA LEU A 50 5.77 10.23 -0.68
C LEU A 50 7.00 9.47 -0.16
N GLY A 51 8.20 10.04 -0.25
CA GLY A 51 9.40 9.49 0.38
C GLY A 51 9.23 9.36 1.89
N THR A 52 8.76 10.42 2.57
CA THR A 52 8.44 10.36 4.01
C THR A 52 7.36 9.31 4.31
N TRP A 53 6.31 9.22 3.50
CA TRP A 53 5.26 8.22 3.71
C TRP A 53 5.74 6.80 3.50
N PHE A 54 6.69 6.59 2.59
CA PHE A 54 7.36 5.31 2.39
C PHE A 54 8.15 4.92 3.64
N ASP A 55 8.98 5.84 4.17
CA ASP A 55 9.77 5.59 5.40
C ASP A 55 8.86 5.34 6.61
N GLU A 56 7.81 6.13 6.80
CA GLU A 56 6.84 5.94 7.89
C GLU A 56 6.06 4.62 7.76
N SER A 57 5.74 4.20 6.54
CA SER A 57 5.11 2.90 6.28
C SER A 57 6.03 1.76 6.68
N PHE A 58 7.33 1.91 6.41
CA PHE A 58 8.34 0.95 6.81
C PHE A 58 8.46 0.84 8.33
N ASP A 59 8.59 1.98 9.01
CA ASP A 59 8.62 2.09 10.47
C ASP A 59 7.38 1.42 11.11
N MET A 60 6.19 1.68 10.57
CA MET A 60 4.95 1.05 11.04
C MET A 60 4.98 -0.47 10.88
N LEU A 61 5.45 -0.99 9.75
CA LEU A 61 5.52 -2.43 9.51
C LEU A 61 6.58 -3.12 10.39
N ASP A 62 7.75 -2.50 10.57
CA ASP A 62 8.85 -3.05 11.38
C ASP A 62 8.43 -3.17 12.86
N GLU A 63 7.86 -2.12 13.43
CA GLU A 63 7.36 -2.14 14.82
C GLU A 63 6.22 -3.14 15.00
N SER A 64 5.42 -3.37 13.96
CA SER A 64 4.36 -4.38 13.97
C SER A 64 4.90 -5.79 13.99
N PHE A 65 5.92 -6.04 13.18
CA PHE A 65 6.58 -7.32 13.13
C PHE A 65 7.28 -7.62 14.46
N ALA A 66 8.00 -6.64 15.03
CA ALA A 66 8.61 -6.74 16.35
C ALA A 66 7.56 -7.00 17.44
N ALA A 67 6.45 -6.25 17.45
CA ALA A 67 5.37 -6.44 18.42
C ALA A 67 4.79 -7.87 18.38
N LEU A 68 4.61 -8.44 17.18
CA LEU A 68 4.10 -9.79 17.00
C LEU A 68 5.10 -10.88 17.43
N GLN A 69 6.40 -10.59 17.60
CA GLN A 69 7.35 -11.53 18.21
C GLN A 69 7.08 -11.70 19.70
N ASP A 70 6.62 -10.64 20.37
CA ASP A 70 6.31 -10.64 21.80
C ASP A 70 4.85 -11.03 22.10
N TYR A 71 4.09 -11.49 21.10
CA TYR A 71 2.64 -11.74 21.20
C TYR A 71 2.27 -12.56 22.44
N ASP A 72 2.95 -13.68 22.72
CA ASP A 72 2.61 -14.57 23.85
C ASP A 72 2.88 -13.95 25.23
N THR A 73 3.69 -12.90 25.31
CA THR A 73 4.12 -12.28 26.57
C THR A 73 3.59 -10.87 26.78
N ASN A 74 3.04 -10.24 25.73
CA ASN A 74 2.56 -8.86 25.77
C ASN A 74 1.04 -8.80 25.56
N GLU A 75 0.29 -8.73 26.66
CA GLU A 75 -1.18 -8.64 26.66
C GLU A 75 -1.73 -7.47 25.81
N ARG A 76 -0.98 -6.37 25.66
CA ARG A 76 -1.41 -5.23 24.84
C ARG A 76 -1.37 -5.55 23.36
N VAL A 77 -0.36 -6.30 22.91
CA VAL A 77 -0.26 -6.79 21.52
C VAL A 77 -1.38 -7.80 21.25
N GLN A 78 -1.60 -8.75 22.17
CA GLN A 78 -2.70 -9.73 22.06
C GLN A 78 -4.04 -9.03 21.88
N LYS A 79 -4.30 -8.02 22.71
CA LYS A 79 -5.52 -7.23 22.68
C LYS A 79 -5.68 -6.46 21.36
N ALA A 80 -4.63 -5.78 20.88
CA ALA A 80 -4.69 -5.06 19.62
C ALA A 80 -4.92 -6.00 18.43
N ALA A 81 -4.22 -7.13 18.37
CA ALA A 81 -4.43 -8.13 17.34
C ALA A 81 -5.86 -8.70 17.41
N THR A 82 -6.41 -8.89 18.62
CA THR A 82 -7.79 -9.36 18.81
C THR A 82 -8.78 -8.32 18.31
N THR A 83 -8.55 -7.05 18.63
CA THR A 83 -9.38 -5.93 18.19
C THR A 83 -9.44 -5.85 16.67
N PHE A 84 -8.30 -5.92 15.99
CA PHE A 84 -8.25 -5.70 14.54
C PHE A 84 -8.52 -6.95 13.71
N PHE A 85 -8.09 -8.13 14.15
CA PHE A 85 -8.19 -9.36 13.35
C PHE A 85 -9.21 -10.38 13.86
N GLY A 86 -9.59 -10.28 15.14
CA GLY A 86 -10.55 -11.17 15.78
C GLY A 86 -9.99 -12.58 16.00
N PHE A 87 -9.94 -13.03 17.24
CA PHE A 87 -9.63 -14.42 17.59
C PHE A 87 -10.85 -15.01 18.30
N GLN A 88 -11.78 -15.60 17.55
CA GLN A 88 -12.75 -16.50 18.20
C GLN A 88 -12.12 -17.90 18.30
N PRO A 89 -12.27 -18.62 19.43
CA PRO A 89 -11.70 -19.95 19.64
C PRO A 89 -12.05 -20.98 18.55
N GLU A 90 -13.16 -20.75 17.85
CA GLU A 90 -13.68 -21.62 16.78
C GLU A 90 -13.06 -21.32 15.39
N MET A 91 -12.33 -20.22 15.23
CA MET A 91 -11.90 -19.71 13.91
C MET A 91 -10.51 -20.15 13.47
N ALA A 92 -9.57 -20.29 14.42
CA ALA A 92 -8.19 -20.77 14.26
C ALA A 92 -7.47 -20.62 15.62
N THR A 93 -6.29 -21.22 15.77
CA THR A 93 -5.46 -20.93 16.94
C THR A 93 -4.90 -19.50 16.85
N ALA A 94 -4.55 -18.91 18.01
CA ALA A 94 -3.89 -17.59 18.02
C ALA A 94 -2.55 -17.61 17.26
N GLU A 95 -1.84 -18.73 17.30
CA GLU A 95 -0.60 -18.98 16.56
C GLU A 95 -0.84 -18.90 15.04
N ASP A 96 -1.83 -19.63 14.51
CA ASP A 96 -2.14 -19.61 13.06
C ASP A 96 -2.54 -18.21 12.55
N ILE A 97 -3.23 -17.43 13.38
CA ILE A 97 -3.66 -16.09 13.00
C ILE A 97 -2.49 -15.11 13.06
N THR A 98 -1.67 -15.15 14.11
CA THR A 98 -0.50 -14.28 14.26
C THR A 98 0.54 -14.56 13.18
N GLU A 99 0.78 -15.83 12.83
CA GLU A 99 1.69 -16.19 11.75
C GLU A 99 1.20 -15.65 10.40
N ALA A 100 -0.09 -15.77 10.09
CA ALA A 100 -0.63 -15.19 8.87
C ALA A 100 -0.54 -13.65 8.86
N ILE A 101 -0.71 -12.98 10.01
CA ILE A 101 -0.52 -11.53 10.09
C ILE A 101 0.94 -11.18 9.82
N LYS A 102 1.89 -11.88 10.47
CA LYS A 102 3.34 -11.73 10.25
C LYS A 102 3.71 -11.96 8.79
N GLU A 103 3.15 -12.99 8.16
CA GLU A 103 3.39 -13.29 6.75
C GLU A 103 2.92 -12.13 5.84
N ASN A 104 1.71 -11.62 6.04
CA ASN A 104 1.18 -10.52 5.22
C ASN A 104 1.99 -9.22 5.41
N ILE A 105 2.35 -8.88 6.65
CA ILE A 105 3.20 -7.72 6.97
C ILE A 105 4.60 -7.91 6.39
N GLY A 106 5.20 -9.08 6.63
CA GLY A 106 6.55 -9.43 6.17
C GLY A 106 6.67 -9.37 4.65
N GLN A 107 5.67 -9.83 3.90
CA GLN A 107 5.66 -9.72 2.44
C GLN A 107 5.65 -8.26 1.95
N VAL A 108 4.98 -7.34 2.68
CA VAL A 108 5.01 -5.91 2.36
C VAL A 108 6.36 -5.29 2.73
N SER A 109 6.90 -5.61 3.91
CA SER A 109 8.24 -5.17 4.32
C SER A 109 9.32 -5.65 3.36
N ASP A 110 9.25 -6.92 2.94
CA ASP A 110 10.15 -7.51 1.94
C ASP A 110 10.02 -6.80 0.59
N PHE A 111 8.79 -6.45 0.17
CA PHE A 111 8.58 -5.66 -1.03
C PHE A 111 9.26 -4.28 -0.94
N MET A 112 9.25 -3.64 0.24
CA MET A 112 9.87 -2.33 0.45
C MET A 112 11.39 -2.37 0.61
N ASN A 113 11.96 -3.49 1.09
CA ASN A 113 13.39 -3.64 1.36
C ASN A 113 14.23 -4.17 0.19
N ASN A 114 13.59 -4.69 -0.86
CA ASN A 114 14.30 -5.34 -1.95
C ASN A 114 14.23 -4.49 -3.22
N ASP A 115 15.38 -4.03 -3.71
CA ASP A 115 15.47 -3.45 -5.05
C ASP A 115 14.89 -4.43 -6.06
N ARG A 116 13.86 -4.00 -6.79
CA ARG A 116 13.10 -4.89 -7.67
C ARG A 116 13.57 -4.76 -9.09
N ALA A 117 13.88 -5.90 -9.69
CA ALA A 117 13.94 -6.02 -11.14
C ALA A 117 12.54 -5.72 -11.75
N SER A 118 12.55 -5.06 -12.91
CA SER A 118 11.37 -4.63 -13.65
C SER A 118 10.34 -5.76 -13.93
N PRO A 119 9.03 -5.48 -13.87
CA PRO A 119 8.41 -4.15 -13.80
C PRO A 119 8.23 -3.63 -12.37
N LYS A 120 8.67 -2.38 -12.15
CA LYS A 120 8.35 -1.62 -10.94
C LYS A 120 6.90 -1.10 -11.04
N PRO A 121 6.15 -1.02 -9.92
CA PRO A 121 4.88 -0.32 -9.90
C PRO A 121 5.05 1.19 -10.17
N HIS A 122 4.00 1.83 -10.64
CA HIS A 122 4.01 3.24 -11.00
C HIS A 122 3.17 4.07 -10.03
N ILE A 123 3.64 5.29 -9.71
CA ILE A 123 2.88 6.24 -8.88
C ILE A 123 2.55 7.50 -9.67
N PHE A 124 1.29 7.92 -9.59
CA PHE A 124 0.76 9.17 -10.12
C PHE A 124 0.09 9.98 -9.00
N CYS A 125 0.03 11.31 -9.14
CA CYS A 125 -0.54 12.20 -8.12
C CYS A 125 -1.89 12.85 -8.51
N ASN A 126 -2.48 12.43 -9.64
CA ASN A 126 -3.90 12.63 -9.98
C ASN A 126 -4.29 11.71 -11.16
N THR A 127 -5.49 11.88 -11.72
CA THR A 127 -6.04 11.04 -12.81
C THR A 127 -5.88 11.62 -14.22
N ASP A 128 -5.25 12.79 -14.39
CA ASP A 128 -5.18 13.51 -15.67
C ASP A 128 -4.40 12.73 -16.73
N PHE A 129 -3.51 11.81 -16.33
CA PHE A 129 -2.75 10.95 -17.23
C PHE A 129 -3.60 9.96 -18.04
N LEU A 130 -4.86 9.74 -17.63
CA LEU A 130 -5.74 8.76 -18.24
C LEU A 130 -6.48 9.33 -19.45
N GLU A 131 -6.25 8.74 -20.62
CA GLU A 131 -7.00 9.06 -21.83
C GLU A 131 -8.05 7.99 -22.10
N ARG A 132 -9.33 8.34 -21.91
CA ARG A 132 -10.43 7.41 -22.23
C ARG A 132 -10.47 7.14 -23.72
N LYS A 133 -10.47 5.87 -24.10
CA LYS A 133 -10.64 5.42 -25.49
C LYS A 133 -12.00 4.77 -25.72
N ALA A 134 -12.62 5.06 -26.86
CA ALA A 134 -13.87 4.46 -27.26
C ALA A 134 -13.65 3.00 -27.74
N PRO A 135 -14.67 2.12 -27.63
CA PRO A 135 -14.54 0.73 -28.09
C PRO A 135 -14.19 0.58 -29.58
N THR A 136 -14.48 1.61 -30.39
CA THR A 136 -14.20 1.66 -31.84
C THR A 136 -12.83 2.24 -32.18
N ASP A 137 -12.12 2.82 -31.21
CA ASP A 137 -10.81 3.42 -31.45
C ASP A 137 -9.79 2.33 -31.79
N PRO A 138 -8.77 2.64 -32.62
CA PRO A 138 -7.64 1.76 -32.84
C PRO A 138 -6.93 1.42 -31.54
N VAL A 139 -6.52 0.16 -31.39
CA VAL A 139 -5.71 -0.29 -30.26
C VAL A 139 -4.23 -0.02 -30.53
N GLN A 140 -3.52 0.39 -29.49
CA GLN A 140 -2.08 0.61 -29.50
C GLN A 140 -1.35 -0.56 -28.84
N ASP A 141 -0.16 -0.91 -29.32
CA ASP A 141 0.72 -1.89 -28.68
C ASP A 141 1.59 -1.24 -27.58
N ILE A 142 2.52 -2.02 -27.02
CA ILE A 142 3.42 -1.58 -25.94
C ILE A 142 4.46 -0.55 -26.41
N GLN A 143 4.61 -0.35 -27.72
CA GLN A 143 5.42 0.73 -28.29
C GLN A 143 4.58 2.01 -28.51
N GLY A 144 3.25 1.91 -28.36
CA GLY A 144 2.32 2.99 -28.66
C GLY A 144 1.88 3.02 -30.12
N GLU A 145 2.26 2.04 -30.93
CA GLU A 145 1.94 1.97 -32.35
C GLU A 145 0.58 1.34 -32.57
N PHE A 146 -0.16 1.82 -33.59
CA PHE A 146 -1.45 1.24 -33.91
C PHE A 146 -1.33 -0.14 -34.53
N VAL A 147 -2.11 -1.08 -34.01
CA VAL A 147 -2.02 -2.49 -34.44
C VAL A 147 -2.90 -2.75 -35.67
N PRO A 148 -2.38 -3.30 -36.77
CA PRO A 148 -3.19 -3.74 -37.91
C PRO A 148 -4.13 -4.88 -37.54
N ASP A 149 -5.32 -4.94 -38.15
CA ASP A 149 -6.25 -6.06 -37.98
C ASP A 149 -5.69 -7.31 -38.67
N PRO A 150 -5.45 -8.42 -37.95
CA PRO A 150 -4.90 -9.65 -38.54
C PRO A 150 -5.81 -10.29 -39.60
N LYS A 151 -7.10 -9.92 -39.64
CA LYS A 151 -8.05 -10.38 -40.65
C LYS A 151 -8.13 -9.46 -41.86
N ASN A 152 -7.70 -8.22 -41.73
CA ASN A 152 -7.70 -7.22 -42.80
C ASN A 152 -6.58 -6.20 -42.56
N PRO A 153 -5.37 -6.42 -43.12
CA PRO A 153 -4.21 -5.55 -42.90
C PRO A 153 -4.39 -4.09 -43.31
N ASP A 154 -5.38 -3.77 -44.16
CA ASP A 154 -5.72 -2.40 -44.56
C ASP A 154 -6.53 -1.65 -43.49
N LYS A 155 -6.88 -2.31 -42.38
CA LYS A 155 -7.63 -1.76 -41.25
C LYS A 155 -6.83 -1.90 -39.97
N LEU A 156 -7.14 -1.04 -39.00
CA LEU A 156 -6.60 -1.12 -37.64
C LEU A 156 -7.50 -1.99 -36.76
N LEU A 157 -6.87 -2.78 -35.90
CA LEU A 157 -7.53 -3.53 -34.85
C LEU A 157 -8.14 -2.55 -33.84
N THR A 158 -9.39 -2.79 -33.43
CA THR A 158 -10.07 -1.90 -32.47
C THR A 158 -9.92 -2.40 -31.04
N ILE A 159 -10.08 -1.49 -30.08
CA ILE A 159 -10.07 -1.81 -28.65
C ILE A 159 -11.07 -2.91 -28.29
N LYS A 160 -12.30 -2.82 -28.82
CA LYS A 160 -13.33 -3.85 -28.56
C LYS A 160 -12.94 -5.22 -29.13
N ALA A 161 -12.30 -5.25 -30.29
CA ALA A 161 -11.86 -6.50 -30.91
C ALA A 161 -10.75 -7.18 -30.08
N GLN A 162 -9.83 -6.39 -29.53
CA GLN A 162 -8.71 -6.91 -28.73
C GLN A 162 -9.12 -7.27 -27.30
N LEU A 163 -9.78 -6.34 -26.59
CA LEU A 163 -10.09 -6.50 -25.17
C LEU A 163 -11.41 -7.25 -24.91
N LYS A 164 -12.23 -7.43 -25.95
CA LYS A 164 -13.44 -8.27 -25.95
C LYS A 164 -14.32 -8.03 -24.72
N SER A 165 -14.51 -9.04 -23.87
CA SER A 165 -15.37 -9.02 -22.69
C SER A 165 -14.82 -8.18 -21.54
N LYS A 166 -13.56 -7.71 -21.59
CA LYS A 166 -13.02 -6.79 -20.59
C LYS A 166 -13.68 -5.41 -20.68
N ILE A 167 -14.13 -5.02 -21.87
CA ILE A 167 -14.89 -3.79 -22.10
C ILE A 167 -16.38 -4.11 -22.02
N SER A 168 -17.12 -3.30 -21.26
CA SER A 168 -18.55 -3.52 -21.01
C SER A 168 -19.31 -2.18 -20.97
N LYS A 169 -20.60 -2.21 -20.63
CA LYS A 169 -21.36 -0.97 -20.38
C LYS A 169 -20.83 -0.19 -19.17
N THR A 170 -20.17 -0.88 -18.23
CA THR A 170 -19.68 -0.29 -16.98
C THR A 170 -18.17 -0.08 -16.98
N LYS A 171 -17.41 -0.76 -17.85
CA LYS A 171 -15.94 -0.65 -17.93
C LYS A 171 -15.47 -0.10 -19.28
N SER A 172 -14.56 0.87 -19.23
CA SER A 172 -13.93 1.50 -20.40
C SER A 172 -12.42 1.24 -20.42
N ALA A 173 -11.81 1.44 -21.59
CA ALA A 173 -10.36 1.45 -21.76
C ALA A 173 -9.80 2.85 -21.53
N TYR A 174 -8.73 2.93 -20.76
CA TYR A 174 -7.97 4.16 -20.53
C TYR A 174 -6.53 3.91 -20.96
N TRP A 175 -6.08 4.67 -21.94
CA TRP A 175 -4.71 4.66 -22.41
C TRP A 175 -3.84 5.51 -21.47
N ILE A 176 -2.67 4.98 -21.12
CA ILE A 176 -1.67 5.67 -20.31
C ILE A 176 -0.44 5.90 -21.17
N GLU A 177 -0.32 7.12 -21.68
CA GLU A 177 0.69 7.47 -22.68
C GLU A 177 2.13 7.30 -22.18
N LEU A 178 2.39 7.52 -20.88
CA LEU A 178 3.74 7.47 -20.32
C LEU A 178 4.33 6.06 -20.26
N ILE A 179 3.47 5.06 -20.05
CA ILE A 179 3.90 3.66 -19.90
C ILE A 179 3.36 2.75 -21.00
N LYS A 180 2.64 3.31 -21.97
CA LYS A 180 2.11 2.63 -23.17
C LYS A 180 1.23 1.41 -22.85
N VAL A 181 0.33 1.55 -21.88
CA VAL A 181 -0.59 0.47 -21.48
C VAL A 181 -2.03 0.92 -21.43
N TYR A 182 -2.92 -0.07 -21.40
CA TYR A 182 -4.34 0.15 -21.13
C TYR A 182 -4.70 -0.26 -19.71
N TRP A 183 -5.34 0.65 -18.98
CA TRP A 183 -6.06 0.34 -17.75
C TRP A 183 -7.56 0.18 -18.02
N ILE A 184 -8.15 -0.89 -17.46
CA ILE A 184 -9.55 -1.23 -17.69
C ILE A 184 -10.33 -1.06 -16.40
N SER A 185 -11.10 0.02 -16.35
CA SER A 185 -11.80 0.40 -15.12
C SER A 185 -13.17 1.01 -15.39
N GLU A 186 -13.97 1.13 -14.34
CA GLU A 186 -15.21 1.91 -14.41
C GLU A 186 -14.87 3.40 -14.41
N PRO A 187 -15.65 4.27 -15.09
CA PRO A 187 -15.32 5.69 -15.20
C PRO A 187 -15.10 6.42 -13.87
N LYS A 188 -15.85 6.04 -12.82
CA LYS A 188 -15.70 6.62 -11.49
C LYS A 188 -14.36 6.30 -10.82
N TRP A 189 -13.70 5.20 -11.21
CA TRP A 189 -12.39 4.78 -10.67
C TRP A 189 -11.22 5.20 -11.56
N ALA A 190 -11.50 5.71 -12.76
CA ALA A 190 -10.48 6.15 -13.70
C ALA A 190 -10.37 7.67 -13.71
N THR A 191 -11.29 8.38 -14.37
CA THR A 191 -11.16 9.83 -14.54
C THR A 191 -11.78 10.61 -13.39
N GLY A 192 -12.87 10.10 -12.80
CA GLY A 192 -13.59 10.79 -11.73
C GLY A 192 -13.13 10.47 -10.31
N PHE A 193 -12.09 9.65 -10.15
CA PHE A 193 -11.72 9.13 -8.83
C PHE A 193 -11.24 10.24 -7.90
N CYS A 194 -10.31 11.07 -8.35
CA CYS A 194 -9.79 12.17 -7.55
C CYS A 194 -10.70 13.40 -7.48
N ASP A 195 -11.81 13.43 -8.22
CA ASP A 195 -12.80 14.51 -8.14
C ASP A 195 -13.63 14.44 -6.84
N ASP A 196 -13.76 13.24 -6.27
CA ASP A 196 -14.38 13.03 -4.97
C ASP A 196 -13.36 13.33 -3.86
N LYS A 197 -13.64 14.37 -3.07
CA LYS A 197 -12.76 14.85 -1.99
C LYS A 197 -12.55 13.83 -0.86
N THR A 198 -13.38 12.79 -0.79
CA THR A 198 -13.25 11.71 0.21
C THR A 198 -12.30 10.60 -0.25
N GLN A 199 -11.99 10.52 -1.54
CA GLN A 199 -11.08 9.52 -2.09
C GLN A 199 -9.64 10.02 -1.96
N LEU A 200 -8.75 9.23 -1.37
CA LEU A 200 -7.37 9.65 -1.12
C LEU A 200 -6.38 8.96 -2.06
N ALA A 201 -6.59 7.68 -2.33
CA ALA A 201 -5.73 6.91 -3.22
C ALA A 201 -6.47 5.68 -3.78
N VAL A 202 -5.94 5.14 -4.88
CA VAL A 202 -6.39 3.86 -5.43
C VAL A 202 -5.24 3.11 -6.08
N THR A 203 -5.21 1.80 -5.88
CA THR A 203 -4.33 0.87 -6.60
C THR A 203 -5.09 0.13 -7.70
N GLY A 204 -4.45 -0.01 -8.87
CA GLY A 204 -4.98 -0.75 -10.00
C GLY A 204 -3.95 -1.65 -10.67
N ASP A 205 -4.37 -2.85 -11.05
CA ASP A 205 -3.55 -3.76 -11.86
C ASP A 205 -3.69 -3.49 -13.36
N PHE A 206 -2.61 -3.70 -14.11
CA PHE A 206 -2.63 -3.70 -15.56
C PHE A 206 -1.71 -4.77 -16.16
N ASN A 207 -2.03 -5.17 -17.40
CA ASN A 207 -1.15 -6.01 -18.21
C ASN A 207 -0.26 -5.10 -19.04
N ILE A 208 1.05 -5.34 -19.02
CA ILE A 208 2.01 -4.58 -19.84
C ILE A 208 1.74 -4.79 -21.32
N ASP A 209 1.55 -6.04 -21.75
CA ASP A 209 1.27 -6.41 -23.12
C ASP A 209 -0.17 -6.91 -23.27
N ILE A 210 -1.03 -6.03 -23.80
CA ILE A 210 -2.41 -6.41 -24.09
C ILE A 210 -2.55 -7.27 -25.35
N MET A 211 -1.52 -7.33 -26.20
CA MET A 211 -1.49 -8.12 -27.43
C MET A 211 -1.17 -9.59 -27.14
N ASP A 212 -0.34 -9.85 -26.13
CA ASP A 212 -0.10 -11.19 -25.57
C ASP A 212 -0.45 -11.25 -24.06
N PRO A 213 -1.74 -11.19 -23.70
CA PRO A 213 -2.14 -11.14 -22.29
C PRO A 213 -1.85 -12.45 -21.53
N LYS A 214 -1.50 -13.55 -22.22
CA LYS A 214 -1.16 -14.82 -21.57
C LYS A 214 0.29 -14.85 -21.08
N ASN A 215 1.19 -14.23 -21.84
CA ASN A 215 2.61 -14.15 -21.48
C ASN A 215 3.00 -12.76 -20.94
N SER A 216 2.07 -11.80 -20.97
CA SER A 216 2.27 -10.46 -20.40
C SER A 216 2.56 -10.54 -18.92
N LYS A 217 3.61 -9.84 -18.50
CA LYS A 217 3.79 -9.47 -17.10
C LYS A 217 2.66 -8.52 -16.67
N THR A 218 2.34 -8.57 -15.39
CA THR A 218 1.45 -7.60 -14.72
C THR A 218 2.30 -6.60 -13.96
N SER A 219 1.78 -5.39 -13.82
CA SER A 219 2.32 -4.37 -12.91
C SER A 219 1.16 -3.59 -12.29
N GLN A 220 1.47 -2.74 -11.31
CA GLN A 220 0.50 -1.98 -10.54
C GLN A 220 0.69 -0.47 -10.75
N ILE A 221 -0.41 0.27 -10.65
CA ILE A 221 -0.44 1.73 -10.56
C ILE A 221 -1.04 2.09 -9.22
N ILE A 222 -0.40 3.00 -8.50
CA ILE A 222 -1.01 3.74 -7.40
C ILE A 222 -1.32 5.15 -7.92
N ILE A 223 -2.54 5.62 -7.71
CA ILE A 223 -2.94 7.01 -7.91
C ILE A 223 -3.19 7.61 -6.55
N ILE A 224 -2.37 8.58 -6.14
CA ILE A 224 -2.60 9.38 -4.94
C ILE A 224 -3.32 10.64 -5.37
N CYS A 225 -4.47 10.95 -4.79
CA CYS A 225 -5.22 12.14 -5.16
C CYS A 225 -4.67 13.39 -4.47
N PRO A 226 -4.79 14.60 -5.07
CA PRO A 226 -4.26 15.83 -4.49
C PRO A 226 -4.72 16.08 -3.05
N GLN A 227 -5.97 15.75 -2.73
CA GLN A 227 -6.54 15.87 -1.39
C GLN A 227 -5.82 15.04 -0.34
N ALA A 228 -5.18 13.91 -0.68
CA ALA A 228 -4.39 13.13 0.28
C ALA A 228 -3.22 13.95 0.83
N PHE A 229 -2.64 14.84 0.03
CA PHE A 229 -1.55 15.71 0.47
C PHE A 229 -2.01 16.93 1.25
N THR A 230 -3.22 17.42 0.97
CA THR A 230 -3.70 18.73 1.45
C THR A 230 -4.76 18.65 2.54
N THR A 231 -5.41 17.49 2.74
CA THR A 231 -6.44 17.34 3.78
C THR A 231 -5.86 17.65 5.17
N SER A 232 -6.66 18.33 6.00
CA SER A 232 -6.34 18.62 7.40
C SER A 232 -6.92 17.58 8.36
N GLU A 233 -7.69 16.62 7.86
CA GLU A 233 -8.30 15.55 8.66
C GLU A 233 -7.24 14.60 9.22
N TYR A 234 -6.16 14.39 8.46
CA TYR A 234 -5.04 13.52 8.84
C TYR A 234 -3.79 14.31 9.19
N LYS A 235 -2.95 13.68 9.99
CA LYS A 235 -1.65 14.18 10.41
C LYS A 235 -0.65 14.15 9.25
N ASP A 236 0.19 15.17 9.13
CA ASP A 236 1.19 15.23 8.06
C ASP A 236 2.28 14.17 8.19
N GLU A 237 2.62 13.81 9.43
CA GLU A 237 3.68 12.88 9.79
C GLU A 237 3.20 11.89 10.86
N LEU A 238 3.90 10.77 10.97
CA LEU A 238 3.74 9.78 12.03
C LEU A 238 4.22 10.38 13.36
N TYR A 239 3.28 10.62 14.27
CA TYR A 239 3.58 11.32 15.52
C TYR A 239 4.39 10.45 16.48
N LYS A 240 5.40 11.07 17.12
CA LYS A 240 6.22 10.42 18.17
C LYS A 240 5.84 10.82 19.60
N SER A 241 4.84 11.69 19.79
CA SER A 241 4.39 12.16 21.11
C SER A 241 3.05 12.89 21.06
N GLY A 242 2.42 13.11 22.21
CA GLY A 242 1.24 13.98 22.35
C GLY A 242 -0.11 13.27 22.31
N ILE A 243 -0.13 11.96 22.10
CA ILE A 243 -1.35 11.14 22.17
C ILE A 243 -1.67 10.87 23.65
N ALA A 244 -2.88 11.21 24.08
CA ALA A 244 -3.32 10.99 25.45
C ALA A 244 -4.04 9.64 25.59
N VAL A 245 -4.03 9.09 26.81
CA VAL A 245 -4.86 7.93 27.14
C VAL A 245 -6.33 8.30 26.96
N GLY A 246 -7.05 7.51 26.17
CA GLY A 246 -8.46 7.76 25.84
C GLY A 246 -8.68 8.44 24.49
N ASP A 247 -7.62 8.89 23.81
CA ASP A 247 -7.73 9.39 22.45
C ASP A 247 -8.13 8.27 21.47
N HIS A 248 -8.95 8.63 20.49
CA HIS A 248 -9.29 7.74 19.38
C HIS A 248 -8.11 7.64 18.42
N ILE A 249 -7.72 6.40 18.07
CA ILE A 249 -6.55 6.15 17.21
C ILE A 249 -6.69 6.81 15.82
N GLU A 250 -7.92 6.93 15.30
CA GLU A 250 -8.23 7.60 14.03
C GLU A 250 -7.93 9.11 14.05
N ALA A 251 -8.04 9.77 15.21
CA ALA A 251 -7.72 11.19 15.34
C ALA A 251 -6.22 11.49 15.16
N TRP A 252 -5.40 10.43 15.20
CA TRP A 252 -3.95 10.45 15.08
C TRP A 252 -3.45 9.68 13.85
N GLN A 253 -4.32 9.45 12.87
CA GLN A 253 -3.95 8.84 11.60
C GLN A 253 -3.02 9.78 10.80
N PRO A 254 -1.82 9.34 10.42
CA PRO A 254 -0.97 10.05 9.47
C PRO A 254 -1.44 9.81 8.04
N LYS A 255 -1.11 10.74 7.14
CA LYS A 255 -1.37 10.59 5.71
C LYS A 255 -0.63 9.40 5.10
N SER A 256 0.50 9.01 5.67
CA SER A 256 1.23 7.79 5.29
C SER A 256 0.43 6.51 5.49
N LEU A 257 -0.61 6.50 6.35
CA LEU A 257 -1.48 5.34 6.53
C LEU A 257 -2.22 4.99 5.22
N THR A 258 -2.62 6.01 4.45
CA THR A 258 -3.21 5.82 3.12
C THR A 258 -2.22 5.14 2.18
N PHE A 259 -0.96 5.56 2.19
CA PHE A 259 0.06 4.94 1.35
C PHE A 259 0.33 3.48 1.78
N LEU A 260 0.42 3.22 3.09
CA LEU A 260 0.56 1.86 3.62
C LEU A 260 -0.60 0.96 3.20
N HIS A 261 -1.84 1.46 3.24
CA HIS A 261 -3.01 0.75 2.72
C HIS A 261 -2.80 0.32 1.26
N GLU A 262 -2.37 1.24 0.39
CA GLU A 262 -2.14 0.94 -1.02
C GLU A 262 -0.98 -0.04 -1.23
N LEU A 263 0.05 -0.03 -0.37
CA LEU A 263 1.14 -1.01 -0.42
C LEU A 263 0.63 -2.45 -0.22
N PHE A 264 -0.35 -2.66 0.66
CA PHE A 264 -0.99 -3.98 0.79
C PHE A 264 -1.70 -4.38 -0.52
N HIS A 265 -2.35 -3.44 -1.21
CA HIS A 265 -2.92 -3.71 -2.52
C HIS A 265 -1.87 -4.05 -3.58
N VAL A 266 -0.74 -3.35 -3.60
CA VAL A 266 0.34 -3.63 -4.56
C VAL A 266 0.90 -5.04 -4.39
N VAL A 267 1.12 -5.46 -3.14
CA VAL A 267 1.75 -6.75 -2.83
C VAL A 267 0.79 -7.92 -2.97
N HIS A 268 -0.44 -7.76 -2.50
CA HIS A 268 -1.41 -8.86 -2.41
C HIS A 268 -2.43 -8.87 -3.55
N GLY A 269 -2.55 -7.77 -4.29
CA GLY A 269 -3.48 -7.62 -5.41
C GLY A 269 -4.91 -8.00 -5.03
N ALA A 270 -5.53 -8.84 -5.87
CA ALA A 270 -6.91 -9.31 -5.70
C ALA A 270 -7.16 -10.21 -4.46
N ASN A 271 -6.12 -10.57 -3.70
CA ASN A 271 -6.31 -11.25 -2.42
C ASN A 271 -6.86 -10.30 -1.35
N MET A 272 -6.61 -9.00 -1.50
CA MET A 272 -7.21 -7.96 -0.67
C MET A 272 -8.58 -7.53 -1.22
N LEU A 273 -9.48 -7.14 -0.33
CA LEU A 273 -10.78 -6.56 -0.65
C LEU A 273 -10.53 -5.25 -1.38
N SER A 274 -11.32 -4.99 -2.44
CA SER A 274 -11.23 -3.76 -3.21
C SER A 274 -12.60 -3.05 -3.33
N GLY A 275 -12.62 -1.72 -3.41
CA GLY A 275 -13.80 -0.92 -3.72
C GLY A 275 -14.91 -1.06 -2.66
N THR A 276 -16.16 -1.30 -3.05
CA THR A 276 -17.30 -1.32 -2.10
C THR A 276 -17.28 -2.46 -1.07
N LYS A 277 -16.30 -3.35 -1.13
CA LYS A 277 -16.11 -4.44 -0.17
C LYS A 277 -15.09 -4.10 0.91
N GLU A 278 -14.24 -3.11 0.66
CA GLU A 278 -13.33 -2.56 1.66
C GLU A 278 -14.11 -1.88 2.78
N ILE A 279 -13.51 -1.88 3.95
CA ILE A 279 -14.01 -1.18 5.13
C ILE A 279 -12.92 -0.23 5.59
N TYR A 280 -13.31 1.03 5.76
CA TYR A 280 -12.43 2.13 6.15
C TYR A 280 -12.65 2.53 7.61
N GLY A 281 -11.58 3.00 8.25
CA GLY A 281 -11.60 3.38 9.66
C GLY A 281 -11.32 2.22 10.62
N ALA A 282 -10.62 2.54 11.71
CA ALA A 282 -10.24 1.62 12.78
C ALA A 282 -11.46 1.03 13.48
N ILE A 283 -12.50 1.84 13.73
CA ILE A 283 -13.72 1.38 14.42
C ILE A 283 -14.43 0.33 13.56
N ALA A 284 -14.62 0.61 12.28
CA ALA A 284 -15.29 -0.30 11.37
C ALA A 284 -14.47 -1.59 11.14
N CYS A 285 -13.14 -1.49 11.12
CA CYS A 285 -12.26 -2.66 11.11
C CYS A 285 -12.45 -3.53 12.37
N ALA A 286 -12.46 -2.92 13.56
CA ALA A 286 -12.67 -3.64 14.81
C ALA A 286 -14.06 -4.28 14.88
N ASP A 287 -15.10 -3.56 14.46
CA ASP A 287 -16.46 -4.06 14.35
C ASP A 287 -16.57 -5.27 13.42
N ARG A 288 -15.88 -5.23 12.28
CA ARG A 288 -15.80 -6.36 11.36
C ARG A 288 -15.13 -7.55 12.02
N ALA A 289 -14.01 -7.33 12.72
CA ALA A 289 -13.28 -8.38 13.41
C ALA A 289 -14.15 -9.10 14.45
N LEU A 290 -14.92 -8.34 15.24
CA LEU A 290 -15.86 -8.86 16.22
C LEU A 290 -16.99 -9.68 15.59
N LYS A 291 -17.51 -9.26 14.44
CA LYS A 291 -18.67 -9.88 13.76
C LYS A 291 -18.26 -10.98 12.77
N ALA A 292 -16.98 -11.10 12.43
CA ALA A 292 -16.51 -12.02 11.42
C ALA A 292 -16.67 -13.48 11.86
N LYS A 293 -17.19 -14.30 10.94
CA LYS A 293 -17.30 -15.75 11.12
C LYS A 293 -16.08 -16.53 10.65
N SER A 294 -15.10 -15.85 10.04
CA SER A 294 -13.85 -16.45 9.60
C SER A 294 -12.71 -15.43 9.61
N ALA A 295 -11.53 -15.82 10.08
CA ALA A 295 -10.36 -14.93 10.14
C ALA A 295 -9.95 -14.46 8.73
N SER A 296 -10.19 -15.28 7.70
CA SER A 296 -9.91 -14.91 6.31
C SER A 296 -10.73 -13.71 5.83
N ALA A 297 -11.92 -13.45 6.40
CA ALA A 297 -12.75 -12.33 5.98
C ALA A 297 -12.19 -10.99 6.48
N VAL A 298 -11.49 -10.99 7.62
CA VAL A 298 -10.88 -9.81 8.24
C VAL A 298 -9.50 -9.55 7.64
N ARG A 299 -8.69 -10.62 7.50
CA ARG A 299 -7.33 -10.59 6.92
C ARG A 299 -7.26 -10.30 5.42
N LYS A 300 -8.37 -9.91 4.80
CA LYS A 300 -8.40 -9.43 3.40
C LYS A 300 -8.61 -7.92 3.33
N ASN A 301 -8.82 -7.23 4.45
CA ASN A 301 -9.03 -5.79 4.42
C ASN A 301 -7.69 -5.07 4.67
N PRO A 302 -7.13 -4.36 3.67
CA PRO A 302 -5.82 -3.70 3.80
C PRO A 302 -5.82 -2.64 4.91
N GLU A 303 -6.92 -1.91 5.06
CA GLU A 303 -7.15 -0.94 6.15
C GLU A 303 -6.92 -1.54 7.54
N THR A 304 -7.30 -2.82 7.74
CA THR A 304 -7.12 -3.51 9.02
C THR A 304 -5.64 -3.68 9.34
N PHE A 305 -4.81 -4.01 8.36
CA PHE A 305 -3.37 -4.10 8.54
C PHE A 305 -2.74 -2.73 8.74
N ALA A 306 -3.19 -1.71 8.01
CA ALA A 306 -2.68 -0.35 8.16
C ALA A 306 -2.90 0.16 9.60
N PHE A 307 -4.14 0.12 10.10
CA PHE A 307 -4.43 0.56 11.48
C PHE A 307 -3.78 -0.31 12.55
N PHE A 308 -3.72 -1.63 12.35
CA PHE A 308 -2.97 -2.48 13.26
C PHE A 308 -1.50 -2.04 13.31
N SER A 309 -0.92 -1.71 12.16
CA SER A 309 0.50 -1.38 12.09
C SER A 309 0.82 -0.05 12.76
N MET A 310 -0.03 0.94 12.54
CA MET A 310 0.01 2.21 13.26
C MET A 310 -0.16 2.02 14.78
N ALA A 311 -1.07 1.15 15.21
CA ALA A 311 -1.27 0.85 16.62
C ALA A 311 0.00 0.23 17.24
N MET A 312 0.65 -0.70 16.55
CA MET A 312 1.89 -1.32 17.04
C MET A 312 3.03 -0.31 17.13
N TYR A 313 3.19 0.55 16.12
CA TYR A 313 4.15 1.65 16.17
C TYR A 313 3.98 2.50 17.43
N TYR A 314 2.75 2.96 17.69
CA TYR A 314 2.45 3.78 18.87
C TYR A 314 2.61 3.02 20.20
N LEU A 315 2.33 1.72 20.23
CA LEU A 315 2.53 0.88 21.42
C LEU A 315 4.02 0.72 21.74
N GLN A 316 4.83 0.34 20.75
CA GLN A 316 6.26 0.05 20.93
C GLN A 316 7.06 1.29 21.29
N ASN A 317 6.70 2.42 20.69
CA ASN A 317 7.32 3.72 21.00
C ASN A 317 6.77 4.36 22.29
N LYS A 318 5.95 3.64 23.07
CA LYS A 318 5.35 4.07 24.35
C LYS A 318 4.55 5.38 24.24
N ILE A 319 3.95 5.60 23.07
CA ILE A 319 3.16 6.78 22.76
C ILE A 319 1.72 6.59 23.25
N ILE A 320 1.19 5.36 23.16
CA ILE A 320 -0.16 5.02 23.62
C ILE A 320 -0.10 3.89 24.66
N ASP A 321 -0.94 4.02 25.70
CA ASP A 321 -1.25 2.92 26.61
C ASP A 321 -2.61 2.29 26.26
N PHE A 322 -2.58 1.12 25.61
CA PHE A 322 -3.79 0.36 25.24
C PHE A 322 -4.44 -0.40 26.42
N SER A 323 -3.91 -0.30 27.64
CA SER A 323 -4.53 -0.89 28.83
C SER A 323 -5.95 -0.38 29.07
N SER A 324 -6.29 0.82 28.61
CA SER A 324 -7.63 1.41 28.77
C SER A 324 -8.64 1.06 27.67
N LEU A 325 -8.24 0.52 26.52
CA LEU A 325 -9.17 0.21 25.41
C LEU A 325 -9.99 -1.05 25.69
N THR A 326 -11.03 -1.06 26.53
CA THR A 326 -11.91 -2.24 26.58
C THR A 326 -12.66 -2.38 25.26
N ALA A 327 -13.00 -3.60 24.82
CA ALA A 327 -13.80 -3.81 23.59
C ALA A 327 -15.16 -3.07 23.62
N THR A 328 -15.57 -2.59 24.80
CA THR A 328 -16.76 -1.79 25.07
C THR A 328 -16.56 -0.27 25.01
N SER A 329 -15.33 0.23 24.81
CA SER A 329 -15.06 1.68 24.71
C SER A 329 -15.10 2.22 23.28
N LEU A 330 -15.52 1.41 22.31
CA LEU A 330 -15.95 1.92 21.01
C LEU A 330 -17.27 2.66 21.23
N PRO A 331 -17.38 3.95 20.86
CA PRO A 331 -18.65 4.67 20.99
C PRO A 331 -19.71 3.89 20.21
N GLU A 332 -20.86 3.64 20.86
CA GLU A 332 -22.04 3.14 20.17
C GLU A 332 -22.27 4.05 18.96
N SER A 333 -22.18 3.47 17.75
CA SER A 333 -22.45 4.19 16.52
C SER A 333 -23.84 4.82 16.66
N SER A 334 -23.92 6.14 16.71
CA SER A 334 -25.18 6.85 16.58
C SER A 334 -25.71 6.57 15.18
N SER A 335 -26.71 5.71 15.11
CA SER A 335 -27.51 5.48 13.92
C SER A 335 -28.30 6.74 13.61
N ASP A 336 -27.92 7.44 12.53
CA ASP A 336 -28.80 8.32 11.76
C ASP A 336 -28.93 7.77 10.33
#